data_AF-A0A7X5FBY5-F1
#
_entry.id   AF-A0A7X5FBY5-F1
#
_cell.length_a   1.000
_cell.length_b   1.000
_cell.length_c   1.000
_cell.angle_alpha   90.00
_cell.angle_beta   90.00
_cell.angle_gamma   90.00
#
_symmetry.space_group_name_H-M   'P 1'
#
loop_
_entity.id
_entity.type
_entity.pdbx_description
1 polymer ?
#
loop_
_entity_poly.entity_id
_entity_poly.type
_entity_poly.pdbx_seq_one_letter_code
_entity_poly.pdbx_strand_id
1 'polypeptide(L)'
;MDMLRRSQNWNAFVYSGFSLDQAQLLEINKNFDPKSCFGRVVLMVLMMEKYFPEVEIKVADVVVDALAVKMLEKIKTEENPQYRKEMAHEILMYEEPHAVISVDGHQFDPISTIMRHNIVHPKVRLYDPWQAIATAYIVNEALEKTDMVARHIDLQRAETFCPEMRVLQQNNLVVKVALEHDGIRDSCKKFVDDGLNARILYFMWAEYGYLDLFKNYPDEVIDALRKEVESQPKESS
;
A
#
# COMPACT_ATOMS: atom_id res chain seq x y z
N MET A 1 -32.55 14.93 -12.95
CA MET A 1 -32.74 15.31 -11.54
C MET A 1 -32.63 14.04 -10.69
N ASP A 2 -31.45 13.41 -10.68
CA ASP A 2 -31.17 12.21 -9.85
C ASP A 2 -29.65 11.92 -9.74
N MET A 3 -28.80 12.96 -9.77
CA MET A 3 -27.35 12.83 -9.47
C MET A 3 -27.07 12.79 -7.95
N LEU A 4 -28.08 12.99 -7.12
CA LEU A 4 -27.98 13.00 -5.65
C LEU A 4 -28.15 11.62 -4.99
N ARG A 5 -28.41 10.54 -5.76
CA ARG A 5 -28.64 9.22 -5.15
C ARG A 5 -27.36 8.46 -4.79
N ARG A 6 -26.20 8.80 -5.36
CA ARG A 6 -24.90 8.22 -4.93
C ARG A 6 -24.25 8.99 -3.78
N SER A 7 -24.67 10.23 -3.51
CA SER A 7 -24.13 11.06 -2.42
C SER A 7 -24.85 10.90 -1.08
N GLN A 8 -25.91 10.10 -0.98
CA GLN A 8 -26.81 10.13 0.19
C GLN A 8 -26.40 9.28 1.41
N ASN A 9 -25.27 8.56 1.36
CA ASN A 9 -24.81 7.77 2.51
C ASN A 9 -23.59 8.33 3.25
N TRP A 10 -23.04 9.50 2.87
CA TRP A 10 -21.88 10.08 3.55
C TRP A 10 -21.97 11.61 3.61
N ASN A 11 -22.86 12.15 4.45
CA ASN A 11 -22.96 13.59 4.70
C ASN A 11 -21.89 14.12 5.69
N ALA A 12 -21.01 13.27 6.22
CA ALA A 12 -19.92 13.69 7.11
C ALA A 12 -18.85 12.60 7.26
N PHE A 13 -17.62 12.84 6.82
CA PHE A 13 -16.45 12.08 7.28
C PHE A 13 -16.04 12.61 8.65
N VAL A 14 -16.43 11.95 9.75
CA VAL A 14 -16.04 12.42 11.10
C VAL A 14 -14.65 11.90 11.45
N TYR A 15 -13.64 12.76 11.31
CA TYR A 15 -12.27 12.52 11.76
C TYR A 15 -11.91 13.54 12.83
N SER A 16 -11.37 13.07 13.96
CA SER A 16 -10.91 13.91 15.08
C SER A 16 -11.88 14.98 15.60
N GLY A 17 -13.20 14.76 15.48
CA GLY A 17 -14.22 15.72 15.91
C GLY A 17 -14.65 16.74 14.85
N PHE A 18 -14.18 16.60 13.60
CA PHE A 18 -14.59 17.41 12.46
C PHE A 18 -15.21 16.53 11.37
N SER A 19 -16.31 16.97 10.78
CA SER A 19 -16.87 16.38 9.56
C SER A 19 -16.15 16.97 8.35
N LEU A 20 -15.33 16.20 7.64
CA LEU A 20 -14.89 16.59 6.29
C LEU A 20 -15.97 16.19 5.29
N ASP A 21 -16.35 17.12 4.42
CA ASP A 21 -17.16 16.79 3.27
C ASP A 21 -16.29 16.35 2.08
N GLN A 22 -16.92 15.82 1.03
CA GLN A 22 -16.23 15.39 -0.18
C GLN A 22 -15.40 16.52 -0.83
N ALA A 23 -15.86 17.77 -0.74
CA ALA A 23 -15.18 18.92 -1.34
C ALA A 23 -13.89 19.26 -0.58
N GLN A 24 -13.88 19.11 0.74
CA GLN A 24 -12.70 19.29 1.58
C GLN A 24 -11.67 18.18 1.33
N LEU A 25 -12.10 16.91 1.27
CA LEU A 25 -11.20 15.80 0.93
C LEU A 25 -10.58 15.98 -0.46
N LEU A 26 -11.36 16.47 -1.43
CA LEU A 26 -10.88 16.82 -2.77
C LEU A 26 -9.78 17.89 -2.74
N GLU A 27 -9.93 18.93 -1.93
CA GLU A 27 -8.96 20.02 -1.89
C GLU A 27 -7.66 19.61 -1.21
N ILE A 28 -7.78 18.84 -0.14
CA ILE A 28 -6.63 18.33 0.62
C ILE A 28 -5.83 17.33 -0.23
N ASN A 29 -6.51 16.37 -0.86
CA ASN A 29 -5.83 15.30 -1.62
C ASN A 29 -5.14 15.78 -2.89
N LYS A 30 -5.50 16.95 -3.47
CA LYS A 30 -4.79 17.48 -4.65
C LYS A 30 -3.30 17.76 -4.41
N ASN A 31 -2.94 17.99 -3.14
CA ASN A 31 -1.57 18.27 -2.74
C ASN A 31 -0.85 17.02 -2.21
N PHE A 32 -1.50 15.85 -2.23
CA PHE A 32 -0.91 14.60 -1.72
C PHE A 32 0.20 14.11 -2.62
N ASP A 33 1.21 13.51 -1.98
CA ASP A 33 2.48 13.13 -2.59
C ASP A 33 2.29 12.31 -3.87
N PRO A 34 2.52 12.90 -5.06
CA PRO A 34 2.41 12.20 -6.32
C PRO A 34 3.55 11.20 -6.53
N LYS A 35 4.48 11.04 -5.58
CA LYS A 35 5.58 10.08 -5.70
C LYS A 35 5.13 8.66 -5.40
N SER A 36 4.19 8.44 -4.48
CA SER A 36 3.68 7.08 -4.17
C SER A 36 2.69 6.59 -5.23
N CYS A 37 2.68 5.30 -5.53
CA CYS A 37 1.72 4.73 -6.50
C CYS A 37 0.28 4.90 -5.99
N PHE A 38 0.03 4.58 -4.73
CA PHE A 38 -1.28 4.73 -4.11
C PHE A 38 -1.79 6.18 -4.18
N GLY A 39 -0.93 7.16 -3.88
CA GLY A 39 -1.27 8.58 -4.00
C GLY A 39 -1.65 8.99 -5.43
N ARG A 40 -0.92 8.50 -6.46
CA ARG A 40 -1.27 8.73 -7.87
C ARG A 40 -2.64 8.15 -8.23
N VAL A 41 -2.94 6.94 -7.75
CA VAL A 41 -4.25 6.32 -7.98
C VAL A 41 -5.36 7.14 -7.34
N VAL A 42 -5.19 7.57 -6.10
CA VAL A 42 -6.16 8.42 -5.39
C VAL A 42 -6.40 9.73 -6.13
N LEU A 43 -5.34 10.41 -6.60
CA LEU A 43 -5.46 11.61 -7.43
C LEU A 43 -6.24 11.36 -8.72
N MET A 44 -5.95 10.24 -9.40
CA MET A 44 -6.63 9.88 -10.65
C MET A 44 -8.11 9.55 -10.39
N VAL A 45 -8.43 8.86 -9.30
CA VAL A 45 -9.82 8.60 -8.87
C VAL A 45 -10.57 9.90 -8.62
N LEU A 46 -9.97 10.85 -7.90
CA LEU A 46 -10.57 12.17 -7.64
C LEU A 46 -10.86 12.93 -8.94
N MET A 47 -9.94 12.86 -9.90
CA MET A 47 -10.15 13.45 -11.22
C MET A 47 -11.28 12.74 -11.98
N MET A 48 -11.34 11.42 -11.94
CA MET A 48 -12.38 10.65 -12.61
C MET A 48 -13.77 10.92 -12.03
N GLU A 49 -13.92 10.92 -10.70
CA GLU A 49 -15.19 11.29 -10.04
C GLU A 49 -15.65 12.70 -10.42
N LYS A 50 -14.70 13.63 -10.61
CA LYS A 50 -15.01 15.03 -10.95
C LYS A 50 -15.41 15.21 -12.42
N TYR A 51 -14.67 14.61 -13.34
CA TYR A 51 -14.81 14.88 -14.77
C TYR A 51 -15.64 13.84 -15.52
N PHE A 52 -15.79 12.64 -14.95
CA PHE A 52 -16.50 11.49 -15.54
C PHE A 52 -17.39 10.78 -14.49
N PRO A 53 -18.31 11.49 -13.82
CA PRO A 53 -19.10 10.95 -12.69
C PRO A 53 -20.04 9.79 -13.07
N GLU A 54 -20.31 9.61 -14.36
CA GLU A 54 -21.10 8.50 -14.90
C GLU A 54 -20.31 7.18 -14.97
N VAL A 55 -18.99 7.26 -14.94
CA VAL A 55 -18.11 6.10 -15.06
C VAL A 55 -17.99 5.43 -13.69
N GLU A 56 -18.29 4.13 -13.63
CA GLU A 56 -18.07 3.38 -12.40
C GLU A 56 -16.60 3.00 -12.26
N ILE A 57 -15.95 3.60 -11.27
CA ILE A 57 -14.55 3.35 -10.95
C ILE A 57 -14.43 2.66 -9.58
N LYS A 58 -13.39 1.85 -9.43
CA LYS A 58 -12.96 1.27 -8.16
C LYS A 58 -11.46 1.49 -7.99
N VAL A 59 -11.03 1.64 -6.73
CA VAL A 59 -9.61 1.51 -6.40
C VAL A 59 -9.32 0.03 -6.22
N ALA A 60 -8.31 -0.46 -6.92
CA ALA A 60 -7.90 -1.85 -6.89
C ALA A 60 -6.55 -1.95 -6.20
N ASP A 61 -6.55 -2.36 -4.93
CA ASP A 61 -5.34 -2.69 -4.17
C ASP A 61 -4.74 -3.98 -4.72
N VAL A 62 -3.47 -3.94 -5.12
CA VAL A 62 -2.81 -5.08 -5.76
C VAL A 62 -2.32 -6.03 -4.69
N VAL A 63 -2.96 -7.20 -4.64
CA VAL A 63 -2.61 -8.29 -3.71
C VAL A 63 -1.47 -9.12 -4.28
N VAL A 64 -1.49 -9.39 -5.58
CA VAL A 64 -0.41 -10.08 -6.30
C VAL A 64 0.08 -9.19 -7.43
N ASP A 65 1.33 -8.75 -7.35
CA ASP A 65 1.92 -7.86 -8.33
C ASP A 65 2.50 -8.63 -9.53
N ALA A 66 2.04 -8.31 -10.75
CA ALA A 66 2.45 -9.03 -11.96
C ALA A 66 3.94 -8.82 -12.30
N LEU A 67 4.48 -7.64 -12.02
CA LEU A 67 5.88 -7.30 -12.29
C LEU A 67 6.78 -7.98 -11.26
N ALA A 68 6.40 -7.93 -9.99
CA ALA A 68 7.14 -8.62 -8.92
C ALA A 68 7.19 -10.14 -9.17
N VAL A 69 6.07 -10.77 -9.55
CA VAL A 69 6.02 -12.20 -9.89
C VAL A 69 7.00 -12.53 -11.02
N LYS A 70 6.95 -11.78 -12.13
CA LYS A 70 7.85 -12.00 -13.28
C LYS A 70 9.32 -11.78 -12.91
N MET A 71 9.62 -10.79 -12.08
CA MET A 71 11.00 -10.55 -11.60
C MET A 71 11.49 -11.66 -10.69
N LEU A 72 10.64 -12.17 -9.78
CA LEU A 72 10.95 -13.32 -8.94
C LEU A 72 11.18 -14.61 -9.75
N GLU A 73 10.53 -14.77 -10.90
CA GLU A 73 10.82 -15.86 -11.82
C GLU A 73 12.17 -15.65 -12.54
N LYS A 74 12.40 -14.43 -13.05
CA LYS A 74 13.61 -14.09 -13.81
C LYS A 74 14.88 -14.23 -12.97
N ILE A 75 14.87 -13.76 -11.73
CA ILE A 75 16.03 -13.80 -10.83
C ILE A 75 16.47 -15.24 -10.50
N LYS A 76 15.56 -16.21 -10.51
CA LYS A 76 15.87 -17.64 -10.28
C LYS A 76 16.72 -18.25 -11.40
N THR A 77 16.60 -17.70 -12.60
CA THR A 77 17.32 -18.17 -13.80
C THR A 77 18.43 -17.22 -14.25
N GLU A 78 18.61 -16.10 -13.56
CA GLU A 78 19.65 -15.12 -13.90
C GLU A 78 21.02 -15.62 -13.41
N GLU A 79 21.99 -15.63 -14.32
CA GLU A 79 23.36 -16.11 -14.04
C GLU A 79 24.30 -14.97 -13.67
N ASN A 80 23.98 -13.72 -14.03
CA ASN A 80 24.81 -12.56 -13.72
C ASN A 80 24.55 -12.07 -12.28
N PRO A 81 25.54 -12.16 -11.36
CA PRO A 81 25.35 -11.79 -9.95
C PRO A 81 25.04 -10.30 -9.73
N GLN A 82 25.61 -9.42 -10.53
CA GLN A 82 25.36 -7.98 -10.43
C GLN A 82 23.93 -7.65 -10.84
N TYR A 83 23.46 -8.27 -11.93
CA TYR A 83 22.10 -8.04 -12.41
C TYR A 83 21.05 -8.68 -11.50
N ARG A 84 21.34 -9.84 -10.88
CA ARG A 84 20.50 -10.40 -9.80
C ARG A 84 20.34 -9.43 -8.64
N LYS A 85 21.43 -8.78 -8.21
CA LYS A 85 21.38 -7.79 -7.13
C LYS A 85 20.53 -6.58 -7.51
N GLU A 86 20.67 -6.09 -8.74
CA GLU A 86 19.83 -4.99 -9.26
C GLU A 86 18.35 -5.38 -9.28
N MET A 87 18.02 -6.59 -9.76
CA MET A 87 16.65 -7.12 -9.71
C MET A 87 16.13 -7.28 -8.27
N ALA A 88 16.99 -7.71 -7.34
CA ALA A 88 16.62 -7.85 -5.94
C ALA A 88 16.23 -6.50 -5.32
N HIS A 89 17.00 -5.44 -5.58
CA HIS A 89 16.65 -4.08 -5.16
C HIS A 89 15.34 -3.60 -5.80
N GLU A 90 15.16 -3.88 -7.08
CA GLU A 90 13.98 -3.48 -7.85
C GLU A 90 12.71 -4.20 -7.34
N ILE A 91 12.79 -5.48 -6.97
CA ILE A 91 11.68 -6.23 -6.34
C ILE A 91 11.18 -5.53 -5.06
N LEU A 92 12.09 -4.99 -4.23
CA LEU A 92 11.73 -4.27 -3.01
C LEU A 92 10.94 -2.98 -3.27
N MET A 93 11.04 -2.41 -4.48
CA MET A 93 10.25 -1.24 -4.88
C MET A 93 8.80 -1.61 -5.24
N TYR A 94 8.57 -2.78 -5.84
CA TYR A 94 7.22 -3.29 -6.17
C TYR A 94 6.45 -3.84 -4.96
N GLU A 95 7.09 -3.82 -3.81
CA GLU A 95 6.59 -4.33 -2.55
C GLU A 95 5.96 -3.27 -1.64
N GLU A 96 6.05 -2.02 -2.06
CA GLU A 96 5.23 -0.95 -1.52
C GLU A 96 3.74 -1.19 -1.83
N PRO A 97 2.81 -0.63 -1.04
CA PRO A 97 1.39 -0.71 -1.32
C PRO A 97 1.07 -0.21 -2.74
N HIS A 98 0.82 -1.16 -3.64
CA HIS A 98 0.55 -0.88 -5.05
C HIS A 98 -0.95 -0.86 -5.30
N ALA A 99 -1.40 0.11 -6.07
CA ALA A 99 -2.81 0.25 -6.43
C ALA A 99 -2.95 0.58 -7.91
N VAL A 100 -4.08 0.17 -8.48
CA VAL A 100 -4.49 0.50 -9.85
C VAL A 100 -5.93 1.00 -9.84
N ILE A 101 -6.38 1.62 -10.93
CA ILE A 101 -7.82 1.90 -11.10
C ILE A 101 -8.46 0.73 -11.85
N SER A 102 -9.64 0.32 -11.41
CA SER A 102 -10.52 -0.59 -12.16
C SER A 102 -11.71 0.18 -12.71
N VAL A 103 -11.87 0.19 -14.04
CA VAL A 103 -13.00 0.79 -14.75
C VAL A 103 -13.69 -0.28 -15.57
N ASP A 104 -14.97 -0.56 -15.31
CA ASP A 104 -15.73 -1.60 -16.02
C ASP A 104 -14.98 -2.96 -16.10
N GLY A 105 -14.32 -3.33 -15.00
CA GLY A 105 -13.53 -4.57 -14.89
C GLY A 105 -12.14 -4.54 -15.56
N HIS A 106 -11.75 -3.43 -16.19
CA HIS A 106 -10.42 -3.24 -16.78
C HIS A 106 -9.49 -2.55 -15.80
N GLN A 107 -8.26 -3.05 -15.67
CA GLN A 107 -7.24 -2.49 -14.79
C GLN A 107 -6.37 -1.47 -15.53
N PHE A 108 -6.06 -0.37 -14.88
CA PHE A 108 -5.21 0.70 -15.38
C PHE A 108 -4.10 0.97 -14.36
N ASP A 109 -2.93 0.37 -14.60
CA ASP A 109 -1.72 0.65 -13.84
C ASP A 109 -1.06 1.94 -14.38
N PRO A 110 -0.74 2.93 -13.53
CA PRO A 110 -0.04 4.15 -13.93
C PRO A 110 1.23 3.92 -14.76
N ILE A 111 1.99 2.84 -14.51
CA ILE A 111 3.23 2.54 -15.22
C ILE A 111 2.99 1.96 -16.62
N SER A 112 1.79 1.43 -16.91
CA SER A 112 1.44 0.87 -18.22
C SER A 112 1.66 1.89 -19.35
N THR A 113 1.35 3.16 -19.08
CA THR A 113 1.54 4.28 -20.02
C THR A 113 3.03 4.50 -20.36
N ILE A 114 3.90 4.38 -19.35
CA ILE A 114 5.35 4.55 -19.51
C ILE A 114 5.94 3.38 -20.28
N MET A 115 5.55 2.15 -19.93
CA MET A 115 6.05 0.93 -20.57
C MET A 115 5.42 0.65 -21.94
N ARG A 116 4.33 1.35 -22.29
CA ARG A 116 3.51 1.10 -23.48
C ARG A 116 3.02 -0.35 -23.56
N HIS A 117 2.78 -0.95 -22.40
CA HIS A 117 2.29 -2.32 -22.25
C HIS A 117 1.23 -2.33 -21.17
N ASN A 118 0.10 -3.00 -21.45
CA ASN A 118 -0.95 -3.16 -20.46
C ASN A 118 -0.48 -4.16 -19.40
N ILE A 119 -0.37 -3.69 -18.16
CA ILE A 119 -0.15 -4.56 -17.00
C ILE A 119 -1.51 -4.91 -16.40
N VAL A 120 -1.72 -6.21 -16.20
CA VAL A 120 -2.89 -6.73 -15.51
C VAL A 120 -2.39 -7.57 -14.34
N HIS A 121 -2.82 -7.21 -13.14
CA HIS A 121 -2.43 -7.90 -11.92
C HIS A 121 -3.31 -9.14 -11.72
N PRO A 122 -2.72 -10.30 -11.38
CA PRO A 122 -3.47 -11.55 -11.20
C PRO A 122 -4.53 -11.49 -10.11
N LYS A 123 -4.27 -10.72 -9.04
CA LYS A 123 -5.17 -10.60 -7.90
C LYS A 123 -5.18 -9.18 -7.38
N VAL A 124 -6.36 -8.58 -7.37
CA VAL A 124 -6.63 -7.27 -6.80
C VAL A 124 -7.82 -7.35 -5.85
N ARG A 125 -7.84 -6.46 -4.85
CA ARG A 125 -8.99 -6.25 -3.97
C ARG A 125 -9.60 -4.88 -4.31
N LEU A 126 -10.91 -4.86 -4.55
CA LEU A 126 -11.60 -3.66 -4.99
C LEU A 126 -12.19 -2.91 -3.80
N TYR A 127 -12.04 -1.59 -3.83
CA TYR A 127 -12.49 -0.66 -2.82
C TYR A 127 -13.35 0.44 -3.44
N ASP A 128 -14.25 0.98 -2.62
CA ASP A 128 -14.95 2.21 -2.98
C ASP A 128 -13.94 3.36 -3.13
N PRO A 129 -14.06 4.19 -4.19
CA PRO A 129 -13.23 5.38 -4.38
C PRO A 129 -13.06 6.23 -3.12
N TRP A 130 -14.15 6.50 -2.41
CA TRP A 130 -14.16 7.42 -1.28
C TRP A 130 -13.52 6.79 -0.04
N GLN A 131 -13.64 5.47 0.13
CA GLN A 131 -12.90 4.74 1.17
C GLN A 131 -11.39 4.86 0.95
N ALA A 132 -10.92 4.72 -0.29
CA ALA A 132 -9.51 4.85 -0.61
C ALA A 132 -9.00 6.30 -0.45
N ILE A 133 -9.77 7.29 -0.89
CA ILE A 133 -9.46 8.72 -0.70
C ILE A 133 -9.33 9.07 0.78
N ALA A 134 -10.30 8.65 1.59
CA ALA A 134 -10.28 8.87 3.03
C ALA A 134 -9.08 8.16 3.70
N THR A 135 -8.80 6.93 3.28
CA THR A 135 -7.65 6.15 3.76
C THR A 135 -6.33 6.85 3.46
N ALA A 136 -6.16 7.35 2.24
CA ALA A 136 -4.95 8.08 1.87
C ALA A 136 -4.74 9.28 2.78
N TYR A 137 -5.79 10.08 2.99
CA TYR A 137 -5.74 11.23 3.89
C TYR A 137 -5.30 10.85 5.31
N ILE A 138 -5.99 9.88 5.93
CA ILE A 138 -5.68 9.47 7.31
C ILE A 138 -4.27 8.89 7.41
N VAL A 139 -3.84 8.06 6.46
CA VAL A 139 -2.49 7.48 6.47
C VAL A 139 -1.44 8.58 6.44
N ASN A 140 -1.56 9.58 5.58
CA ASN A 140 -0.60 10.67 5.52
C ASN A 140 -0.56 11.48 6.82
N GLU A 141 -1.73 11.86 7.34
CA GLU A 141 -1.85 12.54 8.64
C GLU A 141 -1.26 11.71 9.78
N ALA A 142 -1.37 10.38 9.74
CA ALA A 142 -0.79 9.50 10.73
C ALA A 142 0.74 9.43 10.60
N LEU A 143 1.26 9.39 9.37
CA LEU A 143 2.70 9.34 9.10
C LEU A 143 3.44 10.62 9.50
N GLU A 144 2.76 11.77 9.49
CA GLU A 144 3.32 13.04 9.98
C GLU A 144 3.45 13.10 11.52
N LYS A 145 2.73 12.25 12.26
CA LYS A 145 2.80 12.22 13.73
C LYS A 145 4.07 11.55 14.21
N THR A 146 4.77 12.16 15.16
CA THR A 146 5.91 11.54 15.86
C THR A 146 5.47 10.55 16.95
N ASP A 147 4.32 10.80 17.59
CA ASP A 147 3.73 9.91 18.59
C ASP A 147 3.16 8.64 17.93
N MET A 148 3.79 7.50 18.21
CA MET A 148 3.41 6.19 17.69
C MET A 148 2.03 5.73 18.19
N VAL A 149 1.61 6.10 19.40
CA VAL A 149 0.29 5.75 19.93
C VAL A 149 -0.80 6.52 19.18
N ALA A 150 -0.62 7.83 19.01
CA ALA A 150 -1.54 8.66 18.24
C ALA A 150 -1.62 8.20 16.78
N ARG A 151 -0.47 7.88 16.17
CA ARG A 151 -0.38 7.28 14.83
C ARG A 151 -1.16 5.96 14.77
N HIS A 152 -1.02 5.08 15.77
CA HIS A 152 -1.73 3.80 15.80
C HIS A 152 -3.25 3.99 15.83
N ILE A 153 -3.74 4.90 16.67
CA ILE A 153 -5.18 5.18 16.80
C ILE A 153 -5.77 5.63 15.45
N ASP A 154 -5.08 6.52 14.73
CA ASP A 154 -5.58 6.99 13.44
C ASP A 154 -5.54 5.89 12.36
N LEU A 155 -4.49 5.07 12.33
CA LEU A 155 -4.42 3.93 11.42
C LEU A 155 -5.49 2.85 11.74
N GLN A 156 -5.80 2.62 13.02
CA GLN A 156 -6.89 1.73 13.43
C GLN A 156 -8.25 2.28 13.01
N ARG A 157 -8.45 3.60 13.08
CA ARG A 157 -9.67 4.23 12.58
C ARG A 157 -9.80 4.06 11.07
N ALA A 158 -8.73 4.29 10.30
CA ALA A 158 -8.78 4.08 8.86
C ALA A 158 -9.11 2.62 8.49
N GLU A 159 -8.64 1.64 9.27
CA GLU A 159 -8.98 0.22 9.10
C GLU A 159 -10.49 -0.07 9.28
N THR A 160 -11.22 0.72 10.09
CA THR A 160 -12.69 0.54 10.20
C THR A 160 -13.43 1.03 8.95
N PHE A 161 -12.85 1.99 8.22
CA PHE A 161 -13.44 2.57 7.01
C PHE A 161 -13.10 1.80 5.75
N CYS A 162 -11.84 1.36 5.64
CA CYS A 162 -11.31 0.66 4.48
C CYS A 162 -10.57 -0.62 4.95
N PRO A 163 -11.32 -1.64 5.38
CA PRO A 163 -10.72 -2.80 6.02
C PRO A 163 -9.83 -3.57 5.05
N GLU A 164 -8.74 -4.09 5.61
CA GLU A 164 -7.77 -4.96 4.95
C GLU A 164 -6.99 -4.32 3.80
N MET A 165 -6.99 -2.99 3.67
CA MET A 165 -6.23 -2.32 2.61
C MET A 165 -4.73 -2.41 2.93
N ARG A 166 -3.91 -2.90 2.00
CA ARG A 166 -2.50 -3.23 2.29
C ARG A 166 -1.71 -2.03 2.80
N VAL A 167 -1.98 -0.82 2.31
CA VAL A 167 -1.34 0.41 2.82
C VAL A 167 -1.60 0.62 4.32
N LEU A 168 -2.82 0.35 4.79
CA LEU A 168 -3.16 0.47 6.21
C LEU A 168 -2.54 -0.64 7.01
N GLN A 169 -2.66 -1.86 6.52
CA GLN A 169 -2.14 -3.02 7.20
C GLN A 169 -0.61 -2.87 7.40
N GLN A 170 0.14 -2.53 6.34
CA GLN A 170 1.60 -2.36 6.40
C GLN A 170 2.01 -1.26 7.39
N ASN A 171 1.36 -0.10 7.34
CA ASN A 171 1.65 1.00 8.28
C ASN A 171 1.27 0.64 9.72
N ASN A 172 0.13 -0.02 9.94
CA ASN A 172 -0.27 -0.52 11.26
C ASN A 172 0.75 -1.50 11.83
N LEU A 173 1.32 -2.36 10.99
CA LEU A 173 2.32 -3.32 11.43
C LEU A 173 3.60 -2.63 11.92
N VAL A 174 4.12 -1.65 11.16
CA VAL A 174 5.30 -0.86 11.56
C VAL A 174 5.08 -0.22 12.93
N VAL A 175 3.91 0.36 13.16
CA VAL A 175 3.59 1.02 14.44
C VAL A 175 3.43 0.01 15.57
N LYS A 176 2.78 -1.14 15.33
CA LYS A 176 2.68 -2.21 16.34
C LYS A 176 4.05 -2.73 16.76
N VAL A 177 4.97 -2.87 15.82
CA VAL A 177 6.37 -3.26 16.09
C VAL A 177 7.05 -2.21 16.97
N ALA A 178 6.95 -0.93 16.61
CA ALA A 178 7.55 0.16 17.39
C ALA A 178 6.98 0.28 18.82
N LEU A 179 5.73 -0.11 19.02
CA LEU A 179 5.05 -0.12 20.32
C LEU A 179 5.21 -1.44 21.09
N GLU A 180 5.98 -2.40 20.58
CA GLU A 180 6.17 -3.74 21.18
C GLU A 180 4.84 -4.45 21.49
N HIS A 181 3.83 -4.28 20.65
CA HIS A 181 2.48 -4.77 20.94
C HIS A 181 2.42 -6.31 20.91
N ASP A 182 1.69 -6.92 21.87
CA ASP A 182 1.43 -8.36 21.86
C ASP A 182 0.74 -8.81 20.56
N GLY A 183 1.10 -9.99 20.03
CA GLY A 183 0.44 -10.56 18.84
C GLY A 183 0.94 -10.05 17.47
N ILE A 184 2.07 -9.35 17.43
CA ILE A 184 2.75 -8.99 16.16
C ILE A 184 2.97 -10.22 15.28
N ARG A 185 3.38 -11.35 15.87
CA ARG A 185 3.62 -12.60 15.14
C ARG A 185 2.40 -13.06 14.32
N ASP A 186 1.21 -13.06 14.92
CA ASP A 186 -0.02 -13.48 14.25
C ASP A 186 -0.43 -12.48 13.18
N SER A 187 -0.23 -11.18 13.45
CA SER A 187 -0.44 -10.12 12.45
C SER A 187 0.47 -10.33 11.25
N CYS A 188 1.78 -10.51 11.46
CA CYS A 188 2.75 -10.76 10.39
C CYS A 188 2.42 -12.04 9.61
N LYS A 189 2.02 -13.11 10.29
CA LYS A 189 1.61 -14.36 9.64
C LYS A 189 0.40 -14.16 8.71
N LYS A 190 -0.57 -13.32 9.08
CA LYS A 190 -1.68 -12.99 8.16
C LYS A 190 -1.16 -12.35 6.86
N PHE A 191 -0.18 -11.46 6.92
CA PHE A 191 0.45 -10.90 5.71
C PHE A 191 1.22 -11.94 4.90
N VAL A 192 1.78 -12.96 5.56
CA VAL A 192 2.38 -14.13 4.89
C VAL A 192 1.37 -14.77 3.96
N ASP A 193 0.22 -15.12 4.53
CA ASP A 193 -0.79 -15.91 3.84
C ASP A 193 -1.51 -15.08 2.74
N ASP A 194 -1.58 -13.76 2.91
CA ASP A 194 -2.23 -12.85 1.97
C ASP A 194 -1.34 -12.38 0.79
N GLY A 195 -0.06 -12.77 0.74
CA GLY A 195 0.87 -12.44 -0.34
C GLY A 195 1.83 -11.32 0.04
N LEU A 196 2.98 -11.70 0.58
CA LEU A 196 3.95 -10.85 1.26
C LEU A 196 4.59 -9.74 0.43
N ASN A 197 5.07 -8.72 1.15
CA ASN A 197 6.30 -8.04 0.78
C ASN A 197 7.50 -8.61 1.59
N ALA A 198 8.66 -8.70 0.95
CA ALA A 198 9.93 -9.06 1.57
C ALA A 198 10.32 -8.16 2.73
N ARG A 199 9.88 -6.89 2.78
CA ARG A 199 10.07 -6.05 3.98
C ARG A 199 9.43 -6.68 5.23
N ILE A 200 8.18 -7.12 5.18
CA ILE A 200 7.51 -7.82 6.29
C ILE A 200 8.20 -9.15 6.60
N LEU A 201 8.62 -9.88 5.57
CA LEU A 201 9.39 -11.11 5.76
C LEU A 201 10.68 -10.84 6.53
N TYR A 202 11.41 -9.79 6.18
CA TYR A 202 12.67 -9.44 6.80
C TYR A 202 12.49 -9.08 8.26
N PHE A 203 11.46 -8.29 8.58
CA PHE A 203 11.09 -8.03 9.96
C PHE A 203 10.78 -9.32 10.73
N MET A 204 10.02 -10.26 10.14
CA MET A 204 9.74 -11.55 10.78
C MET A 204 11.00 -12.40 11.02
N TRP A 205 11.97 -12.33 10.12
CA TRP A 205 13.24 -13.03 10.27
C TRP A 205 14.15 -12.37 11.30
N ALA A 206 14.30 -11.04 11.25
CA ALA A 206 15.15 -10.29 12.14
C ALA A 206 14.68 -10.37 13.60
N GLU A 207 13.38 -10.19 13.84
CA GLU A 207 12.82 -10.15 15.20
C GLU A 207 12.48 -11.54 15.76
N TYR A 208 12.09 -12.49 14.90
CA TYR A 208 11.51 -13.75 15.37
C TYR A 208 12.12 -15.01 14.74
N GLY A 209 13.14 -14.88 13.89
CA GLY A 209 13.90 -16.01 13.35
C GLY A 209 13.13 -16.90 12.36
N TYR A 210 12.03 -16.43 11.75
CA TYR A 210 11.23 -17.24 10.81
C TYR A 210 11.90 -17.37 9.42
N LEU A 211 12.87 -18.28 9.31
CA LEU A 211 13.56 -18.61 8.04
C LEU A 211 12.64 -19.25 6.99
N ASP A 212 11.61 -19.98 7.42
CA ASP A 212 10.73 -20.75 6.50
C ASP A 212 9.88 -19.87 5.58
N LEU A 213 9.68 -18.60 5.93
CA LEU A 213 8.85 -17.66 5.18
C LEU A 213 9.59 -17.03 3.98
N PHE A 214 10.92 -17.18 3.95
CA PHE A 214 11.80 -16.66 2.89
C PHE A 214 12.06 -17.63 1.75
N LYS A 215 11.55 -18.87 1.80
CA LYS A 215 11.85 -19.93 0.81
C LYS A 215 11.59 -19.54 -0.65
N ASN A 216 10.75 -18.53 -0.88
CA ASN A 216 10.40 -18.06 -2.22
C ASN A 216 11.22 -16.84 -2.70
N TYR A 217 12.04 -16.24 -1.84
CA TYR A 217 12.88 -15.07 -2.15
C TYR A 217 14.36 -15.48 -2.26
N PRO A 218 15.10 -14.94 -3.24
CA PRO A 218 16.55 -15.13 -3.35
C PRO A 218 17.29 -14.49 -2.17
N ASP A 219 18.45 -15.07 -1.81
CA ASP A 219 19.32 -14.58 -0.73
C ASP A 219 19.71 -13.10 -0.93
N GLU A 220 19.85 -12.65 -2.18
CA GLU A 220 20.20 -11.27 -2.51
C GLU A 220 19.14 -10.25 -2.06
N VAL A 221 17.86 -10.63 -2.04
CA VAL A 221 16.78 -9.77 -1.53
C VAL A 221 16.90 -9.63 -0.02
N ILE A 222 17.24 -10.72 0.67
CA ILE A 222 17.43 -10.73 2.13
C ILE A 222 18.63 -9.87 2.52
N ASP A 223 19.74 -10.00 1.79
CA ASP A 223 20.95 -9.22 2.03
C ASP A 223 20.76 -7.72 1.72
N ALA A 224 19.95 -7.38 0.71
CA ALA A 224 19.59 -6.00 0.41
C ALA A 224 18.79 -5.36 1.56
N LEU A 225 17.78 -6.06 2.08
CA LEU A 225 16.99 -5.62 3.22
C LEU A 225 17.82 -5.47 4.50
N ARG A 226 18.76 -6.40 4.72
CA ARG A 226 19.70 -6.30 5.85
C ARG A 226 20.51 -5.02 5.82
N LYS A 227 21.08 -4.70 4.66
CA LYS A 227 21.86 -3.47 4.46
C LYS A 227 21.01 -2.22 4.60
N GLU A 228 19.77 -2.23 4.11
CA GLU A 228 18.83 -1.11 4.28
C GLU A 228 18.64 -0.80 5.77
N VAL A 229 18.33 -1.82 6.59
CA VAL A 229 18.14 -1.65 8.04
C VAL A 229 19.43 -1.28 8.77
N GLU A 230 20.56 -1.90 8.45
CA GLU A 230 21.87 -1.56 9.04
C GLU A 230 22.34 -0.14 8.69
N SER A 231 21.88 0.41 7.55
CA SER A 231 22.22 1.76 7.10
C SER A 231 21.34 2.87 7.69
N GLN A 232 20.23 2.52 8.36
CA GLN A 232 19.42 3.51 9.05
C GLN A 232 20.20 4.02 10.27
N PRO A 233 20.29 5.35 10.47
CA PRO A 233 20.96 5.90 11.65
C PRO A 233 20.26 5.33 12.88
N LYS A 234 21.02 4.66 13.76
CA LYS A 234 20.50 4.26 15.06
C LYS A 234 20.15 5.54 15.80
N GLU A 235 18.86 5.86 15.89
CA GLU A 235 18.42 6.93 16.77
C GLU A 235 18.81 6.51 18.18
N SER A 236 19.77 7.25 18.74
CA SER A 236 20.24 7.09 20.11
C SER A 236 19.04 7.29 21.04
N SER A 237 18.57 6.20 21.63
CA SER A 237 17.63 6.15 22.75
C SER A 237 18.08 7.01 23.92
#